data_AF-A0A8K0EUE4-F1
#
_entry.id   AF-A0A8K0EUE4-F1
#
_cell.length_a   1.000
_cell.length_b   1.000
_cell.length_c   1.000
_cell.angle_alpha   90.00
_cell.angle_beta   90.00
_cell.angle_gamma   90.00
#
_symmetry.space_group_name_H-M   'P 1'
#
loop_
_entity.id
_entity.type
_entity.pdbx_description
1 polymer ?
#
loop_
_entity_poly.entity_id
_entity_poly.type
_entity_poly.pdbx_seq_one_letter_code
_entity_poly.pdbx_strand_id
1 'polypeptide(L)'
;MISDSVVFLLRTFRTFISPLRRKTSDYQVTQDRSQNTRGSATDMAGNLDPPTPRPELLVLDVDWTLWPFHTDMDVSPPFKKDSSGEVTDSRGKTIQPFPDVPRILDWLKGNGYTLALASRTWAPSDMERLLILLDWNKYFSYKEIYKGTKTKHFSKYVHHS
;
A
#
# COMPACT_ATOMS: atom_id res chain seq x y z
N MET A 1 -1.36 31.22 4.54
CA MET A 1 -2.39 30.69 3.61
C MET A 1 -1.91 29.31 3.22
N ILE A 2 -2.59 28.27 3.68
CA ILE A 2 -2.25 26.88 3.34
C ILE A 2 -2.86 26.66 1.95
N SER A 3 -2.01 26.46 0.94
CA SER A 3 -2.45 26.09 -0.41
C SER A 3 -3.22 24.77 -0.35
N ASP A 4 -4.29 24.66 -1.15
CA ASP A 4 -5.34 23.62 -1.12
C ASP A 4 -4.88 22.20 -1.54
N SER A 5 -3.67 21.78 -1.17
CA SER A 5 -3.17 20.44 -1.43
C SER A 5 -3.87 19.45 -0.49
N VAL A 6 -5.00 18.91 -0.95
CA VAL A 6 -5.79 17.89 -0.24
C VAL A 6 -4.93 16.63 -0.06
N VAL A 7 -4.41 16.51 1.15
CA VAL A 7 -3.68 15.34 1.63
C VAL A 7 -4.69 14.23 1.94
N PHE A 8 -4.71 13.19 1.11
CA PHE A 8 -5.56 12.03 1.35
C PHE A 8 -4.82 11.00 2.19
N LEU A 9 -5.15 10.91 3.49
CA LEU A 9 -4.74 9.79 4.34
C LEU A 9 -5.75 8.66 4.15
N LEU A 10 -5.43 7.68 3.30
CA LEU A 10 -6.25 6.47 3.14
C LEU A 10 -6.17 5.62 4.42
N ARG A 11 -6.97 5.95 5.42
CA ARG A 11 -7.12 5.15 6.66
C ARG A 11 -7.94 3.89 6.46
N THR A 12 -8.51 3.67 5.28
CA THR A 12 -9.04 2.38 4.86
C THR A 12 -9.21 2.37 3.35
N PHE A 13 -8.47 1.50 2.66
CA PHE A 13 -8.68 1.22 1.22
C PHE A 13 -10.08 0.67 0.89
N ARG A 14 -10.89 0.35 1.92
CA ARG A 14 -12.25 -0.19 1.80
C ARG A 14 -13.22 0.69 1.02
N THR A 15 -13.03 2.02 0.99
CA THR A 15 -14.02 2.95 0.42
C THR A 15 -13.78 3.29 -1.04
N PHE A 16 -12.56 3.08 -1.56
CA PHE A 16 -12.25 3.34 -2.97
C PHE A 16 -12.63 2.16 -3.89
N ILE A 17 -12.86 0.98 -3.32
CA ILE A 17 -13.37 -0.20 -4.03
C ILE A 17 -14.47 -0.84 -3.18
N SER A 18 -15.73 -0.50 -3.44
CA SER A 18 -16.88 -1.35 -3.06
C SER A 18 -18.00 -1.14 -4.09
N PRO A 19 -18.51 -2.24 -4.68
CA PRO A 19 -19.19 -3.27 -3.90
C PRO A 19 -18.55 -4.65 -4.03
N LEU A 20 -17.59 -4.97 -3.16
CA LEU A 20 -17.21 -6.36 -2.89
C LEU A 20 -17.23 -6.59 -1.37
N ARG A 21 -18.43 -6.85 -0.85
CA ARG A 21 -18.60 -7.49 0.44
C ARG A 21 -18.43 -8.99 0.25
N ARG A 22 -17.25 -9.53 0.55
CA ARG A 22 -17.05 -10.98 0.78
C ARG A 22 -16.52 -11.20 2.18
N LYS A 23 -17.08 -12.18 2.88
CA LYS A 23 -16.74 -12.48 4.28
C LYS A 23 -15.39 -13.21 4.32
N THR A 24 -14.70 -13.10 5.45
CA THR A 24 -13.43 -13.77 5.73
C THR A 24 -13.49 -15.30 5.58
N SER A 25 -14.69 -15.90 5.61
CA SER A 25 -14.92 -17.34 5.34
C SER A 25 -14.65 -17.77 3.91
N ASP A 26 -14.62 -16.84 2.96
CA ASP A 26 -14.64 -17.18 1.52
C ASP A 26 -13.23 -17.44 0.95
N TYR A 27 -12.17 -17.11 1.70
CA TYR A 27 -10.78 -17.31 1.26
C TYR A 27 -10.34 -18.78 1.26
N GLN A 28 -11.04 -19.68 1.96
CA GLN A 28 -10.71 -21.12 2.01
C GLN A 28 -11.49 -21.99 1.02
N VAL A 29 -12.49 -21.46 0.30
CA VAL A 29 -13.42 -22.29 -0.51
C VAL A 29 -13.13 -22.28 -2.01
N THR A 30 -12.22 -21.45 -2.51
CA THR A 30 -11.94 -21.36 -3.95
C THR A 30 -10.57 -21.90 -4.35
N GLN A 31 -10.42 -23.23 -4.32
CA GLN A 31 -9.48 -23.93 -5.22
C GLN A 31 -10.17 -24.86 -6.23
N ASP A 32 -11.49 -25.00 -6.19
CA ASP A 32 -12.18 -25.98 -7.03
C ASP A 32 -13.38 -25.38 -7.78
N ARG A 33 -13.12 -24.37 -8.61
CA ARG A 33 -14.05 -23.96 -9.70
C ARG A 33 -13.37 -23.07 -10.73
N SER A 34 -12.41 -23.62 -11.46
CA SER A 34 -12.10 -23.06 -12.77
C SER A 34 -13.20 -23.53 -13.73
N GLN A 35 -13.98 -22.57 -14.23
CA GLN A 35 -14.59 -22.50 -15.58
C GLN A 35 -15.84 -21.61 -15.55
N ASN A 36 -15.78 -20.60 -16.41
CA ASN A 36 -16.91 -19.88 -17.02
C ASN A 36 -17.40 -18.58 -16.36
N THR A 37 -16.64 -17.50 -16.55
CA THR A 37 -17.17 -16.15 -16.90
C THR A 37 -16.05 -15.32 -17.54
N ARG A 38 -16.07 -15.18 -18.88
CA ARG A 38 -15.26 -14.18 -19.61
C ARG A 38 -15.94 -12.82 -19.49
N GLY A 39 -15.63 -12.08 -18.45
CA GLY A 39 -15.75 -10.62 -18.41
C GLY A 39 -14.36 -10.06 -18.23
N SER A 40 -13.86 -9.31 -19.21
CA SER A 40 -12.50 -8.79 -19.17
C SER A 40 -12.39 -7.71 -18.08
N ALA A 41 -11.52 -7.92 -17.09
CA ALA A 41 -11.27 -6.96 -16.01
C ALA A 41 -10.66 -5.63 -16.50
N THR A 42 -10.28 -5.55 -17.78
CA THR A 42 -9.86 -4.31 -18.45
C THR A 42 -10.97 -3.26 -18.50
N ASP A 43 -12.24 -3.68 -18.48
CA ASP A 43 -13.37 -2.79 -18.78
C ASP A 43 -13.89 -2.05 -17.53
N MET A 44 -13.48 -2.47 -16.33
CA MET A 44 -13.90 -1.88 -15.05
C MET A 44 -12.95 -0.76 -14.57
N ALA A 45 -11.70 -0.74 -15.05
CA ALA A 45 -10.71 0.29 -14.68
C ALA A 45 -10.73 1.51 -15.62
N GLY A 46 -11.43 1.41 -16.76
CA GLY A 46 -11.49 2.46 -17.78
C GLY A 46 -12.48 3.60 -17.52
N ASN A 47 -13.25 3.57 -16.42
CA ASN A 47 -14.38 4.48 -16.18
C ASN A 47 -14.32 5.23 -14.83
N LEU A 48 -13.14 5.35 -14.22
CA LEU A 48 -12.97 6.24 -13.08
C LEU A 48 -12.20 7.48 -13.53
N ASP A 49 -12.93 8.57 -13.75
CA ASP A 49 -12.30 9.86 -13.94
C ASP A 49 -11.49 10.19 -12.68
N PRO A 50 -10.20 10.56 -12.81
CA PRO A 50 -9.41 10.95 -11.67
C PRO A 50 -10.04 12.18 -11.01
N PRO A 51 -9.95 12.30 -9.67
CA PRO A 51 -10.52 13.45 -8.96
C PRO A 51 -9.96 14.77 -9.53
N THR A 52 -10.84 15.75 -9.69
CA THR A 52 -10.52 17.11 -10.12
C THR A 52 -10.85 18.10 -8.99
N PRO A 53 -9.89 18.93 -8.52
CA PRO A 53 -8.50 18.98 -8.96
C PRO A 53 -7.73 17.71 -8.59
N ARG A 54 -6.77 17.36 -9.43
CA ARG A 54 -5.90 16.20 -9.21
C ARG A 54 -4.97 16.49 -8.02
N PRO A 55 -4.85 15.57 -7.04
CA PRO A 55 -3.93 15.77 -5.92
C PRO A 55 -2.47 15.76 -6.42
N GLU A 56 -1.69 16.74 -5.94
CA GLU A 56 -0.26 16.86 -6.21
C GLU A 56 0.55 15.72 -5.56
N LEU A 57 0.09 15.26 -4.39
CA LEU A 57 0.76 14.25 -3.59
C LEU A 57 -0.26 13.31 -2.92
N LEU A 58 -0.08 12.01 -3.10
CA LEU A 58 -0.82 10.98 -2.38
C LEU A 58 0.06 10.37 -1.29
N VAL A 59 -0.41 10.40 -0.04
CA VAL A 59 0.36 9.91 1.11
C VAL A 59 -0.32 8.70 1.73
N LEU A 60 0.34 7.55 1.64
CA LEU A 60 -0.17 6.30 2.16
C LEU A 60 0.32 6.06 3.59
N ASP A 61 -0.55 5.50 4.43
CA ASP A 61 -0.10 4.76 5.61
C ASP A 61 0.48 3.39 5.17
N VAL A 62 1.12 2.67 6.09
CA VAL A 62 1.80 1.41 5.75
C VAL A 62 1.13 0.21 6.43
N ASP A 63 1.28 0.08 7.74
CA ASP A 63 0.66 -1.01 8.49
C ASP A 63 -0.87 -0.96 8.36
N TRP A 64 -1.50 -2.10 8.06
CA TRP A 64 -2.93 -2.22 7.74
C TRP A 64 -3.42 -1.41 6.54
N THR A 65 -2.50 -0.93 5.69
CA THR A 65 -2.83 -0.22 4.45
C THR A 65 -2.20 -0.91 3.25
N LEU A 66 -0.90 -1.16 3.30
CA LEU A 66 -0.19 -1.88 2.24
C LEU A 66 -0.07 -3.37 2.52
N TRP A 67 -0.02 -3.75 3.80
CA TRP A 67 0.00 -5.13 4.26
C TRP A 67 -0.84 -5.33 5.53
N PRO A 68 -1.35 -6.55 5.78
CA PRO A 68 -2.28 -6.86 6.87
C PRO A 68 -1.57 -7.18 8.19
N PHE A 69 -0.56 -6.39 8.57
CA PHE A 69 0.19 -6.60 9.82
C PHE A 69 0.84 -5.32 10.31
N HIS A 70 1.20 -5.29 11.60
CA HIS A 70 2.06 -4.28 12.21
C HIS A 70 3.53 -4.72 12.11
N THR A 71 4.34 -3.91 11.45
CA THR A 71 5.77 -4.21 11.24
C THR A 71 6.53 -4.43 12.55
N ASP A 72 6.15 -3.72 13.61
CA ASP A 72 6.83 -3.73 14.91
C ASP A 72 6.33 -4.81 15.88
N MET A 73 5.24 -5.52 15.56
CA MET A 73 4.62 -6.48 16.48
C MET A 73 4.38 -7.86 15.87
N ASP A 74 4.02 -7.93 14.59
CA ASP A 74 3.46 -9.15 13.99
C ASP A 74 4.47 -9.96 13.17
N VAL A 75 5.67 -9.42 12.95
CA VAL A 75 6.72 -10.02 12.12
C VAL A 75 8.07 -9.94 12.83
N SER A 76 8.98 -10.86 12.53
CA SER A 76 10.27 -10.97 13.22
C SER A 76 11.46 -10.81 12.25
N PRO A 77 12.27 -9.74 12.34
CA PRO A 77 13.49 -9.64 11.55
C PRO A 77 14.52 -10.74 11.94
N PRO A 78 15.56 -10.98 11.11
CA PRO A 78 15.78 -10.38 9.80
C PRO A 78 14.84 -10.91 8.72
N PHE A 79 14.55 -10.06 7.74
CA PHE A 79 13.79 -10.44 6.54
C PHE A 79 14.73 -10.83 5.41
N LYS A 80 14.35 -11.90 4.70
CA LYS A 80 15.08 -12.42 3.53
C LYS A 80 14.12 -12.58 2.37
N LYS A 81 14.65 -12.38 1.16
CA LYS A 81 13.98 -12.71 -0.10
C LYS A 81 14.69 -13.91 -0.70
N ASP A 82 13.95 -14.94 -1.06
CA ASP A 82 14.52 -16.12 -1.71
C ASP A 82 14.62 -15.96 -3.24
N SER A 83 15.10 -16.99 -3.91
CA SER A 83 15.24 -17.01 -5.38
C SER A 83 13.91 -17.05 -6.13
N SER A 84 12.81 -17.46 -5.48
CA SER A 84 11.45 -17.40 -6.04
C SER A 84 10.85 -15.99 -5.95
N GLY A 85 11.48 -15.11 -5.14
CA GLY A 85 11.03 -13.77 -4.87
C GLY A 85 10.13 -13.66 -3.64
N GLU A 86 9.89 -14.76 -2.92
CA GLU A 86 9.14 -14.75 -1.68
C GLU A 86 9.95 -14.09 -0.57
N VAL A 87 9.31 -13.22 0.20
CA VAL A 87 9.91 -12.56 1.37
C VAL A 87 9.42 -13.27 2.63
N THR A 88 10.33 -13.71 3.48
CA THR A 88 10.01 -14.36 4.77
C THR A 88 10.72 -13.68 5.93
N ASP A 89 10.10 -13.72 7.09
CA ASP A 89 10.70 -13.31 8.36
C ASP A 89 11.58 -14.43 8.97
N SER A 90 12.21 -14.18 10.13
CA SER A 90 13.12 -15.14 10.78
C SER A 90 12.42 -16.35 11.38
N ARG A 91 11.10 -16.29 11.56
CA ARG A 91 10.26 -17.40 12.05
C ARG A 91 9.62 -18.19 10.91
N GLY A 92 9.96 -17.86 9.65
CA GLY A 92 9.41 -18.51 8.47
C GLY A 92 8.01 -18.01 8.08
N LYS A 93 7.55 -16.88 8.64
CA LYS A 93 6.30 -16.25 8.21
C LYS A 93 6.54 -15.56 6.86
N THR A 94 5.78 -15.95 5.85
CA THR A 94 5.76 -15.25 4.57
C THR A 94 5.15 -13.86 4.72
N ILE A 95 5.84 -12.85 4.18
CA ILE A 95 5.37 -11.48 4.10
C ILE A 95 4.46 -11.36 2.88
N GLN A 96 3.15 -11.27 3.12
CA GLN A 96 2.14 -11.14 2.09
C GLN A 96 1.45 -9.78 2.21
N PRO A 97 1.74 -8.82 1.31
CA PRO A 97 0.97 -7.59 1.22
C PRO A 97 -0.48 -7.85 0.78
N PHE A 98 -1.34 -6.82 0.85
CA PHE A 98 -2.66 -6.95 0.26
C PHE A 98 -2.55 -7.23 -1.25
N PRO A 99 -3.26 -8.23 -1.81
CA PRO A 99 -3.06 -8.68 -3.19
C PRO A 99 -3.21 -7.60 -4.27
N ASP A 100 -4.07 -6.61 -4.04
CA ASP A 100 -4.32 -5.52 -4.99
C ASP A 100 -3.28 -4.39 -4.94
N VAL A 101 -2.48 -4.29 -3.86
CA VAL A 101 -1.57 -3.16 -3.64
C VAL A 101 -0.53 -3.01 -4.75
N PRO A 102 0.18 -4.07 -5.20
CA PRO A 102 1.13 -3.93 -6.31
C PRO A 102 0.50 -3.27 -7.56
N ARG A 103 -0.67 -3.77 -7.98
CA ARG A 103 -1.40 -3.25 -9.14
C ARG A 103 -1.83 -1.80 -8.95
N ILE A 104 -2.25 -1.42 -7.75
CA ILE A 104 -2.65 -0.04 -7.43
C ILE A 104 -1.44 0.90 -7.48
N LEU A 105 -0.29 0.50 -6.92
CA LEU A 105 0.94 1.29 -6.95
C LEU A 105 1.45 1.48 -8.39
N ASP A 106 1.41 0.43 -9.21
CA ASP A 106 1.72 0.50 -10.64
C ASP A 106 0.80 1.47 -11.38
N TRP A 107 -0.52 1.37 -11.15
CA TRP A 107 -1.48 2.25 -11.80
C TRP A 107 -1.27 3.71 -11.39
N LEU A 108 -1.07 3.98 -10.09
CA LEU A 108 -0.84 5.34 -9.60
C LEU A 108 0.43 5.94 -10.20
N LYS A 109 1.54 5.18 -10.19
CA LYS A 109 2.81 5.65 -10.76
C LYS A 109 2.71 5.84 -12.27
N GLY A 110 2.10 4.91 -12.99
CA GLY A 110 1.91 4.96 -14.44
C GLY A 110 1.02 6.12 -14.90
N ASN A 111 0.07 6.55 -14.06
CA ASN A 111 -0.76 7.72 -14.32
C ASN A 111 -0.10 9.04 -13.90
N GLY A 112 1.12 9.02 -13.34
CA GLY A 112 1.89 10.22 -12.97
C GLY A 112 1.57 10.78 -11.59
N TYR A 113 1.02 9.99 -10.67
CA TYR A 113 0.84 10.44 -9.28
C TYR A 113 2.17 10.42 -8.53
N THR A 114 2.44 11.48 -7.79
CA THR A 114 3.53 11.50 -6.80
C THR A 114 3.04 10.83 -5.53
N LEU A 115 3.79 9.82 -5.05
CA LEU A 115 3.43 9.06 -3.86
C LEU A 115 4.42 9.29 -2.72
N ALA A 116 3.92 9.29 -1.50
CA ALA A 116 4.72 9.27 -0.28
C ALA A 116 4.19 8.29 0.77
N LEU A 117 5.04 7.94 1.74
CA LEU A 117 4.68 7.08 2.88
C LEU A 117 4.76 7.84 4.18
N ALA A 118 3.69 7.92 4.96
CA ALA A 118 3.77 8.33 6.36
C ALA A 118 3.55 7.10 7.24
N SER A 119 4.48 6.71 8.10
CA SER A 119 4.29 5.58 9.02
C SER A 119 4.75 5.92 10.43
N ARG A 120 3.95 5.50 11.42
CA ARG A 120 4.22 5.71 12.85
C ARG A 120 4.89 4.50 13.52
N THR A 121 5.37 3.54 12.73
CA THR A 121 5.92 2.28 13.24
C THR A 121 7.03 2.50 14.27
N TRP A 122 7.13 1.61 15.26
CA TRP A 122 8.25 1.58 16.19
C TRP A 122 9.49 0.91 15.59
N ALA A 123 9.37 0.29 14.42
CA ALA A 123 10.41 -0.47 13.73
C ALA A 123 10.73 0.12 12.34
N PRO A 124 11.26 1.37 12.26
CA PRO A 124 11.48 2.05 10.98
C PRO A 124 12.47 1.32 10.07
N SER A 125 13.55 0.77 10.64
CA SER A 125 14.56 0.02 9.88
C SER A 125 13.99 -1.27 9.26
N ASP A 126 13.10 -1.94 9.99
CA ASP A 126 12.44 -3.17 9.53
C ASP A 126 11.45 -2.87 8.40
N MET A 127 10.68 -1.78 8.52
CA MET A 127 9.79 -1.31 7.45
C MET A 127 10.57 -0.94 6.19
N GLU A 128 11.67 -0.19 6.33
CA GLU A 128 12.53 0.15 5.19
C GLU A 128 13.10 -1.11 4.53
N ARG A 129 13.51 -2.10 5.34
CA ARG A 129 13.99 -3.39 4.82
C ARG A 129 12.93 -4.12 4.01
N LEU A 130 11.67 -4.12 4.46
CA LEU A 130 10.56 -4.71 3.71
C LEU A 130 10.30 -3.98 2.40
N LEU A 131 10.32 -2.64 2.39
CA LEU A 131 10.17 -1.84 1.17
C LEU A 131 11.27 -2.14 0.13
N ILE A 132 12.51 -2.37 0.57
CA ILE A 132 13.62 -2.79 -0.29
C ILE A 132 13.36 -4.19 -0.87
N LEU A 133 13.01 -5.16 -0.04
CA LEU A 133 12.83 -6.55 -0.48
C LEU A 133 11.63 -6.72 -1.42
N LEU A 134 10.56 -5.97 -1.19
CA LEU A 134 9.40 -5.93 -2.06
C LEU A 134 9.63 -5.11 -3.35
N ASP A 135 10.78 -4.44 -3.49
CA ASP A 135 11.09 -3.52 -4.58
C ASP A 135 10.06 -2.38 -4.71
N TRP A 136 9.63 -1.84 -3.58
CA TRP A 136 8.58 -0.81 -3.51
C TRP A 136 9.11 0.61 -3.36
N ASN A 137 10.40 0.78 -3.06
CA ASN A 137 11.03 2.10 -3.00
C ASN A 137 10.89 2.88 -4.33
N LYS A 138 10.76 2.19 -5.47
CA LYS A 138 10.54 2.81 -6.79
C LYS A 138 9.24 3.60 -6.92
N TYR A 139 8.23 3.32 -6.09
CA TYR A 139 6.93 3.97 -6.16
C TYR A 139 6.90 5.31 -5.41
N PHE A 140 7.64 5.42 -4.31
CA PHE A 140 7.51 6.52 -3.34
C PHE A 140 8.64 7.53 -3.46
N SER A 141 8.29 8.77 -3.79
CA SER A 141 9.24 9.89 -3.86
C SER A 141 9.69 10.37 -2.48
N TYR A 142 8.81 10.24 -1.47
CA TYR A 142 9.09 10.68 -0.10
C TYR A 142 8.63 9.64 0.91
N LYS A 143 9.36 9.52 2.03
CA LYS A 143 9.06 8.54 3.09
C LYS A 143 9.37 9.15 4.45
N GLU A 144 8.34 9.37 5.25
CA GLU A 144 8.43 9.75 6.66
C GLU A 144 8.03 8.51 7.48
N ILE A 145 9.03 7.79 7.98
CA ILE A 145 8.85 6.52 8.71
C ILE A 145 9.53 6.66 10.07
N TYR A 146 8.78 7.06 11.09
CA TYR A 146 9.27 7.19 12.47
C TYR A 146 8.12 7.36 13.47
N LYS A 147 8.44 7.20 14.75
CA LYS A 147 7.47 7.45 15.84
C LYS A 147 7.06 8.93 15.88
N GLY A 148 5.77 9.22 15.84
CA GLY A 148 5.26 10.59 15.97
C GLY A 148 3.81 10.75 15.52
N THR A 149 3.32 11.99 15.54
CA THR A 149 1.98 12.33 15.02
C THR A 149 2.02 12.44 13.50
N LYS A 150 0.94 12.04 12.81
CA LYS A 150 0.85 12.20 11.34
C LYS A 150 1.01 13.67 10.92
N THR A 151 0.55 14.62 11.73
CA THR A 151 0.78 16.05 11.50
C THR A 151 2.26 16.40 11.31
N LYS A 152 3.16 15.83 12.12
CA LYS A 152 4.61 16.04 11.99
C LYS A 152 5.19 15.40 10.72
N HIS A 153 4.63 14.28 10.27
CA HIS A 153 5.02 13.66 9.00
C HIS A 153 4.58 14.56 7.84
N PHE A 154 3.32 15.01 7.86
CA PHE A 154 2.77 15.86 6.83
C PHE A 154 3.46 17.22 6.71
N SER A 155 3.91 17.82 7.82
CA SER A 155 4.67 19.06 7.77
C SER A 155 5.97 18.92 6.97
N LYS A 156 6.53 17.72 6.85
CA LYS A 156 7.74 17.48 6.06
C LYS A 156 7.45 17.48 4.56
N TYR A 157 6.26 17.04 4.14
CA TYR A 157 5.88 17.05 2.73
C TYR A 157 5.54 18.43 2.19
N VAL A 158 4.93 19.29 3.02
CA VAL A 158 4.57 20.67 2.61
C VAL A 158 5.77 21.51 2.18
N HIS A 159 6.99 21.18 2.64
CA HIS A 159 8.21 21.90 2.26
C HIS A 159 8.90 21.35 1.00
N HIS A 160 8.43 20.22 0.46
CA HIS A 160 9.01 19.59 -0.74
C HIS A 160 8.14 19.75 -1.99
N SER A 161 6.95 20.36 -1.83
CA SER A 161 6.00 20.66 -2.90
C SER A 161 6.19 22.07 -3.44
#